data_AF-A0A0N0AIY8-F1
#
_entry.id   AF-A0A0N0AIY8-F1
#
_cell.length_a   1.000
_cell.length_b   1.000
_cell.length_c   1.000
_cell.angle_alpha   90.00
_cell.angle_beta   90.00
_cell.angle_gamma   90.00
#
_symmetry.space_group_name_H-M   'P 1'
#
loop_
_entity.id
_entity.type
_entity.pdbx_description
1 polymer ?
#
loop_
_entity_poly.entity_id
_entity_poly.type
_entity_poly.pdbx_seq_one_letter_code
_entity_poly.pdbx_strand_id
1 'polypeptide(L)'
;MVLAREHTSTPAHVRALGAHVVNDRANFAEAVPGDDERERLASTLGKALRDMRTDRGLSTRALAERSALARSTVRRLESGERRPRPVVLEAIAYGLDHKAPEPLCAVLREAAGASLRPDTPAGRRRHARRLRNALRAAELRRARVYRAAAAMSSAWLGVITASWPEVTASFVNDAEAMDAAIVRMDRANALADRLEHGAKAARSWLREAEHPLDLQRIRWAEWSIDHANR
;
A
#
# COMPACT_ATOMS: atom_id res chain seq x y z
N MET A 1 51.45 -4.71 -44.83
CA MET A 1 50.48 -5.80 -44.61
C MET A 1 49.40 -5.28 -43.65
N VAL A 2 48.41 -4.56 -44.20
CA VAL A 2 47.35 -3.87 -43.45
C VAL A 2 46.06 -4.61 -43.78
N LEU A 3 45.50 -5.35 -42.81
CA LEU A 3 44.25 -6.06 -42.97
C LEU A 3 43.09 -5.06 -42.90
N ALA A 4 42.39 -4.91 -44.02
CA ALA A 4 41.19 -4.11 -44.17
C ALA A 4 40.08 -4.67 -43.26
N ARG A 5 39.50 -3.81 -42.42
CA ARG A 5 38.33 -4.12 -41.61
C ARG A 5 37.09 -4.01 -42.49
N GLU A 6 36.41 -5.12 -42.68
CA GLU A 6 35.11 -5.19 -43.36
C GLU A 6 34.06 -4.44 -42.53
N HIS A 7 33.46 -3.42 -43.15
CA HIS A 7 32.31 -2.70 -42.62
C HIS A 7 31.08 -3.61 -42.66
N THR A 8 30.62 -4.06 -41.48
CA THR A 8 29.34 -4.75 -41.34
C THR A 8 28.20 -3.77 -41.60
N SER A 9 27.55 -3.95 -42.75
CA SER A 9 26.36 -3.21 -43.16
C SER A 9 25.23 -3.50 -42.17
N THR A 10 24.71 -2.46 -41.51
CA THR A 10 23.59 -2.57 -40.57
C THR A 10 22.34 -3.08 -41.29
N PRO A 11 21.72 -4.18 -40.85
CA PRO A 11 20.65 -4.82 -41.60
C PRO A 11 19.36 -3.97 -41.60
N ALA A 12 18.69 -3.92 -42.75
CA ALA A 12 17.56 -3.03 -43.06
C ALA A 12 16.34 -3.17 -42.11
N HIS A 13 16.19 -4.29 -41.40
CA HIS A 13 15.10 -4.47 -40.42
C HIS A 13 15.28 -3.63 -39.15
N VAL A 14 16.50 -3.16 -38.84
CA VAL A 14 16.74 -2.25 -37.70
C VAL A 14 16.28 -0.82 -38.03
N ARG A 15 16.23 -0.43 -39.32
CA ARG A 15 15.72 0.90 -39.73
C ARG A 15 14.20 1.03 -39.62
N ALA A 16 13.44 -0.07 -39.68
CA ALA A 16 11.98 -0.05 -39.58
C ALA A 16 11.45 0.12 -38.14
N LEU A 17 12.30 -0.01 -37.11
CA LEU A 17 11.94 0.24 -35.71
C LEU A 17 12.12 1.71 -35.28
N GLY A 18 12.69 2.55 -36.14
CA GLY A 18 12.96 3.97 -35.86
C GLY A 18 11.76 4.92 -36.02
N ALA A 19 10.67 4.49 -36.67
CA ALA A 19 9.53 5.36 -36.97
C ALA A 19 8.43 5.40 -35.89
N HIS A 20 8.51 4.54 -34.87
CA HIS A 20 7.50 4.47 -33.78
C HIS A 20 7.94 5.10 -32.46
N VAL A 21 9.08 5.79 -32.41
CA VAL A 21 9.34 6.79 -31.36
C VAL A 21 8.53 8.04 -31.71
N VAL A 22 7.21 7.90 -31.63
CA VAL A 22 6.23 8.97 -31.82
C VAL A 22 6.47 9.97 -30.70
N ASN A 23 7.32 10.95 -31.01
CA ASN A 23 7.51 12.25 -30.39
C ASN A 23 6.89 12.38 -28.96
N ASP A 24 7.54 11.75 -27.96
CA ASP A 24 7.07 11.79 -26.57
C ASP A 24 6.84 13.24 -26.10
N ARG A 25 7.66 14.18 -26.58
CA ARG A 25 7.53 15.62 -26.28
C ARG A 25 6.22 16.25 -26.75
N ALA A 26 5.74 15.90 -27.95
CA ALA A 26 4.43 16.37 -28.42
C ALA A 26 3.28 15.81 -27.57
N ASN A 27 3.41 14.54 -27.15
CA ASN A 27 2.47 13.89 -26.22
C ASN A 27 2.46 14.51 -24.82
N PHE A 28 3.57 15.12 -24.40
CA PHE A 28 3.71 15.85 -23.13
C PHE A 28 3.11 17.25 -23.18
N ALA A 29 3.30 18.01 -24.26
CA ALA A 29 2.67 19.33 -24.40
C ALA A 29 1.14 19.23 -24.36
N GLU A 30 0.58 18.22 -25.02
CA GLU A 30 -0.85 17.87 -24.96
C GLU A 30 -1.28 17.29 -23.60
N ALA A 31 -0.35 17.00 -22.68
CA ALA A 31 -0.69 16.49 -21.35
C ALA A 31 -0.98 17.61 -20.33
N VAL A 32 -0.51 18.82 -20.61
CA VAL A 32 -0.64 19.96 -19.70
C VAL A 32 -1.89 20.74 -20.12
N PRO A 33 -2.92 20.80 -19.26
CA PRO A 33 -4.09 21.63 -19.53
C PRO A 33 -3.72 23.12 -19.49
N GLY A 34 -4.36 23.93 -20.33
CA GLY A 34 -4.24 25.40 -20.28
C GLY A 34 -4.89 25.96 -19.02
N ASP A 35 -4.64 27.23 -18.69
CA ASP A 35 -5.06 27.78 -17.39
C ASP A 35 -6.58 27.73 -17.16
N ASP A 36 -7.39 28.11 -18.15
CA ASP A 36 -8.85 28.00 -18.05
C ASP A 36 -9.31 26.55 -17.85
N GLU A 37 -8.63 25.59 -18.49
CA GLU A 37 -8.95 24.18 -18.35
C GLU A 37 -8.50 23.63 -16.99
N ARG A 38 -7.37 24.09 -16.47
CA ARG A 38 -6.90 23.76 -15.12
C ARG A 38 -7.92 24.21 -14.08
N GLU A 39 -8.41 25.44 -14.20
CA GLU A 39 -9.44 25.97 -13.31
C GLU A 39 -10.73 25.16 -13.39
N ARG A 40 -11.21 24.88 -14.62
CA ARG A 40 -12.37 23.98 -14.82
C ARG A 40 -12.16 22.62 -14.18
N LEU A 41 -11.06 21.93 -14.50
CA LEU A 41 -10.73 20.62 -13.93
C LEU A 41 -10.63 20.64 -12.42
N ALA A 42 -10.05 21.70 -11.82
CA ALA A 42 -9.98 21.84 -10.38
C ALA A 42 -11.38 22.00 -9.75
N SER A 43 -12.26 22.78 -10.38
CA SER A 43 -13.64 23.01 -9.92
C SER A 43 -14.58 21.81 -10.14
N THR A 44 -14.31 20.95 -11.13
CA THR A 44 -15.11 19.76 -11.45
C THR A 44 -14.48 18.49 -10.87
N LEU A 45 -13.61 17.81 -11.63
CA LEU A 45 -12.95 16.56 -11.26
C LEU A 45 -12.19 16.68 -9.95
N GLY A 46 -11.42 17.75 -9.80
CA GLY A 46 -10.57 17.95 -8.63
C GLY A 46 -11.38 18.11 -7.35
N LYS A 47 -12.49 18.85 -7.42
CA LYS A 47 -13.47 18.98 -6.34
C LYS A 47 -14.15 17.63 -6.05
N ALA A 48 -14.73 16.97 -7.05
CA ALA A 48 -15.40 15.68 -6.86
C ALA A 48 -14.48 14.62 -6.23
N LEU A 49 -13.23 14.55 -6.71
CA LEU A 49 -12.21 13.66 -6.16
C LEU A 49 -11.87 14.02 -4.70
N ARG A 50 -11.70 15.31 -4.40
CA ARG A 50 -11.40 15.78 -3.05
C ARG A 50 -12.54 15.44 -2.09
N ASP A 51 -13.78 15.75 -2.48
CA ASP A 51 -14.99 15.52 -1.68
C ASP A 51 -15.14 14.01 -1.39
N MET A 52 -15.14 13.15 -2.43
CA MET A 52 -15.21 11.69 -2.25
C MET A 52 -14.11 11.12 -1.36
N ARG A 53 -12.91 11.71 -1.42
CA ARG A 53 -11.77 11.31 -0.60
C ARG A 53 -11.97 11.75 0.86
N THR A 54 -12.39 12.98 1.10
CA THR A 54 -12.61 13.50 2.46
C THR A 54 -13.79 12.85 3.15
N ASP A 55 -14.87 12.56 2.41
CA ASP A 55 -16.05 11.85 2.93
C ASP A 55 -15.69 10.45 3.44
N ARG A 56 -14.61 9.87 2.92
CA ARG A 56 -14.06 8.57 3.34
C ARG A 56 -12.94 8.68 4.37
N GLY A 57 -12.67 9.87 4.90
CA GLY A 57 -11.59 10.11 5.86
C GLY A 57 -10.18 9.85 5.32
N LEU A 58 -9.99 9.89 4.00
CA LEU A 58 -8.71 9.57 3.38
C LEU A 58 -7.83 10.80 3.22
N SER A 59 -6.55 10.69 3.57
CA SER A 59 -5.54 11.67 3.15
C SER A 59 -5.18 11.46 1.67
N THR A 60 -4.64 12.49 1.00
CA THR A 60 -4.12 12.35 -0.38
C THR A 60 -3.07 11.23 -0.48
N ARG A 61 -2.26 11.04 0.57
CA ARG A 61 -1.28 9.95 0.63
C ARG A 61 -1.97 8.58 0.70
N ALA A 62 -2.97 8.44 1.58
CA ALA A 62 -3.71 7.19 1.73
C ALA A 62 -4.40 6.80 0.42
N LEU A 63 -5.06 7.74 -0.27
CA LEU A 63 -5.66 7.47 -1.56
C LEU A 63 -4.60 7.05 -2.60
N ALA A 64 -3.46 7.74 -2.66
CA ALA A 64 -2.39 7.37 -3.59
C ALA A 64 -1.86 5.95 -3.36
N GLU A 65 -1.67 5.55 -2.10
CA GLU A 65 -1.30 4.19 -1.72
C GLU A 65 -2.38 3.19 -2.15
N ARG A 66 -3.65 3.46 -1.83
CA ARG A 66 -4.79 2.59 -2.18
C ARG A 66 -5.02 2.46 -3.69
N SER A 67 -4.67 3.47 -4.47
CA SER A 67 -4.76 3.46 -5.93
C SER A 67 -3.49 2.96 -6.64
N ALA A 68 -2.43 2.60 -5.91
CA ALA A 68 -1.11 2.30 -6.46
C ALA A 68 -0.52 3.42 -7.36
N LEU A 69 -0.89 4.67 -7.09
CA LEU A 69 -0.45 5.88 -7.79
C LEU A 69 0.61 6.64 -7.00
N ALA A 70 1.29 7.58 -7.66
CA ALA A 70 2.12 8.53 -6.94
C ALA A 70 1.25 9.59 -6.27
N ARG A 71 1.63 10.06 -5.06
CA ARG A 71 0.94 11.17 -4.36
C ARG A 71 0.85 12.42 -5.23
N SER A 72 1.90 12.72 -5.99
CA SER A 72 1.91 13.85 -6.92
C SER A 72 0.86 13.71 -8.03
N THR A 73 0.57 12.50 -8.50
CA THR A 73 -0.50 12.26 -9.48
C THR A 73 -1.85 12.64 -8.90
N VAL A 74 -2.19 12.17 -7.69
CA VAL A 74 -3.46 12.50 -7.04
C VAL A 74 -3.57 14.00 -6.80
N ARG A 75 -2.54 14.63 -6.22
CA ARG A 75 -2.50 16.08 -5.98
C ARG A 75 -2.74 16.89 -7.26
N ARG A 76 -2.07 16.52 -8.36
CA ARG A 76 -2.22 17.22 -9.64
C ARG A 76 -3.60 17.04 -10.29
N LEU A 77 -4.28 15.93 -10.01
CA LEU A 77 -5.66 15.74 -10.44
C LEU A 77 -6.60 16.62 -9.59
N GLU A 78 -6.39 16.65 -8.27
CA GLU A 78 -7.15 17.51 -7.36
C GLU A 78 -6.99 19.01 -7.63
N SER A 79 -5.86 19.44 -8.22
CA SER A 79 -5.60 20.84 -8.60
C SER A 79 -5.82 21.13 -10.09
N GLY A 80 -6.29 20.16 -10.87
CA GLY A 80 -6.51 20.33 -12.31
C GLY A 80 -5.24 20.45 -13.16
N GLU A 81 -4.03 20.36 -12.59
CA GLU A 81 -2.73 20.43 -13.27
C GLU A 81 -2.41 19.24 -14.18
N ARG A 82 -3.35 18.30 -14.35
CA ARG A 82 -3.17 17.10 -15.16
C ARG A 82 -4.48 16.66 -15.78
N ARG A 83 -4.49 16.50 -17.11
CA ARG A 83 -5.57 15.80 -17.81
C ARG A 83 -5.58 14.31 -17.43
N PRO A 84 -6.70 13.77 -16.91
CA PRO A 84 -6.79 12.37 -16.51
C PRO A 84 -6.85 11.43 -17.73
N ARG A 85 -6.55 10.16 -17.48
CA ARG A 85 -6.83 9.05 -18.40
C ARG A 85 -7.81 8.09 -17.75
N PRO A 86 -8.66 7.37 -18.51
CA PRO A 86 -9.63 6.43 -17.94
C PRO A 86 -9.00 5.44 -16.97
N VAL A 87 -7.87 4.80 -17.32
CA VAL A 87 -7.18 3.85 -16.42
C VAL A 87 -6.70 4.47 -15.10
N VAL A 88 -6.40 5.77 -15.09
CA VAL A 88 -5.99 6.48 -13.86
C VAL A 88 -7.21 6.72 -12.98
N LEU A 89 -8.36 7.07 -13.57
CA LEU A 89 -9.62 7.25 -12.83
C LEU A 89 -10.15 5.92 -12.29
N GLU A 90 -10.00 4.83 -13.04
CA GLU A 90 -10.30 3.46 -12.56
C GLU A 90 -9.47 3.11 -11.32
N ALA A 91 -8.17 3.40 -11.35
CA ALA A 91 -7.30 3.16 -10.20
C ALA A 91 -7.65 4.03 -8.98
N ILE A 92 -8.08 5.28 -9.22
CA ILE A 92 -8.57 6.17 -8.17
C ILE A 92 -9.86 5.63 -7.56
N ALA A 93 -10.83 5.27 -8.41
CA ALA A 93 -12.09 4.70 -7.99
C ALA A 93 -11.89 3.43 -7.16
N TYR A 94 -11.01 2.53 -7.60
CA TYR A 94 -10.59 1.35 -6.83
C TYR A 94 -10.01 1.74 -5.46
N GLY A 95 -9.17 2.77 -5.39
CA GLY A 95 -8.59 3.24 -4.13
C GLY A 95 -9.59 3.92 -3.19
N LEU A 96 -10.65 4.52 -3.73
CA LEU A 96 -11.77 5.08 -2.97
C LEU A 96 -12.67 3.96 -2.43
N ASP A 97 -13.02 3.01 -3.30
CA ASP A 97 -13.79 1.82 -2.95
C ASP A 97 -13.45 0.65 -3.90
N HIS A 98 -12.77 -0.36 -3.35
CA HIS A 98 -12.38 -1.54 -4.10
C HIS A 98 -13.52 -2.55 -4.31
N LYS A 99 -14.62 -2.43 -3.56
CA LYS A 99 -15.78 -3.33 -3.65
C LYS A 99 -16.75 -2.86 -4.72
N ALA A 100 -16.87 -1.54 -4.90
CA ALA A 100 -17.75 -0.93 -5.90
C ALA A 100 -17.06 0.26 -6.60
N PRO A 101 -15.98 0.04 -7.38
CA PRO A 101 -15.27 1.12 -8.05
C PRO A 101 -16.02 1.70 -9.26
N GLU A 102 -16.87 0.93 -9.94
CA GLU A 102 -17.47 1.33 -11.21
C GLU A 102 -18.32 2.60 -11.12
N PRO A 103 -19.23 2.77 -10.13
CA PRO A 103 -20.03 3.99 -10.01
C PRO A 103 -19.16 5.23 -9.75
N LEU A 104 -18.14 5.11 -8.90
CA LEU A 104 -17.23 6.21 -8.61
C LEU A 104 -16.40 6.58 -9.86
N CYS A 105 -15.97 5.58 -10.63
CA CYS A 105 -15.26 5.79 -11.88
C CYS A 105 -16.14 6.54 -12.90
N ALA A 106 -17.42 6.21 -13.00
CA ALA A 106 -18.37 6.89 -13.87
C ALA A 106 -18.49 8.38 -13.52
N VAL A 107 -18.70 8.70 -12.23
CA VAL A 107 -18.78 10.10 -11.76
C VAL A 107 -17.48 10.86 -12.03
N LEU A 108 -16.32 10.25 -11.79
CA LEU A 108 -15.03 10.89 -12.07
C LEU A 108 -14.81 11.13 -13.57
N ARG A 109 -15.27 10.20 -14.43
CA ARG A 109 -15.19 10.37 -15.89
C ARG A 109 -16.09 11.50 -16.38
N GLU A 110 -17.30 11.55 -15.87
CA GLU A 110 -18.25 12.63 -16.17
C GLU A 110 -17.68 13.99 -15.73
N ALA A 111 -17.17 14.08 -14.50
CA ALA A 111 -16.56 15.31 -13.98
C ALA A 111 -15.31 15.75 -14.77
N ALA A 112 -14.57 14.81 -15.36
CA ALA A 112 -13.44 15.11 -16.24
C ALA A 112 -13.88 15.62 -17.63
N GLY A 113 -15.05 15.19 -18.11
CA GLY A 113 -15.65 15.63 -19.37
C GLY A 113 -14.69 15.57 -20.57
N ALA A 114 -14.65 16.65 -21.35
CA ALA A 114 -13.84 16.77 -22.56
C ALA A 114 -12.31 16.73 -22.32
N SER A 115 -11.85 16.87 -21.07
CA SER A 115 -10.42 16.84 -20.73
C SER A 115 -9.86 15.42 -20.58
N LEU A 116 -10.68 14.38 -20.78
CA LEU A 116 -10.27 12.99 -20.70
C LEU A 116 -9.35 12.61 -21.89
N ARG A 117 -8.14 12.16 -21.59
CA ARG A 117 -7.22 11.63 -22.63
C ARG A 117 -7.48 10.15 -22.87
N PRO A 118 -7.44 9.66 -24.13
CA PRO A 118 -7.62 8.25 -24.42
C PRO A 118 -6.50 7.42 -23.78
N ASP A 119 -6.79 6.18 -23.42
CA ASP A 119 -5.77 5.27 -22.90
C ASP A 119 -4.82 4.76 -23.98
N THR A 120 -3.57 4.52 -23.60
CA THR A 120 -2.64 3.74 -24.42
C THR A 120 -2.55 2.30 -23.91
N PRO A 121 -2.38 1.30 -24.79
CA PRO A 121 -2.18 -0.09 -24.37
C PRO A 121 -1.01 -0.27 -23.40
N ALA A 122 0.10 0.45 -23.63
CA ALA A 122 1.25 0.44 -22.74
C ALA A 122 0.94 1.04 -21.35
N GLY A 123 0.16 2.12 -21.30
CA GLY A 123 -0.33 2.72 -20.07
C GLY A 123 -1.17 1.74 -19.25
N ARG A 124 -2.16 1.09 -19.89
CA ARG A 124 -3.01 0.08 -19.23
C ARG A 124 -2.19 -1.07 -18.65
N ARG A 125 -1.25 -1.63 -19.43
CA ARG A 125 -0.35 -2.70 -18.96
C ARG A 125 0.50 -2.25 -17.78
N ARG A 126 1.03 -1.03 -17.82
CA ARG A 126 1.84 -0.47 -16.72
C ARG A 126 1.03 -0.34 -15.44
N HIS A 127 -0.20 0.18 -15.52
CA HIS A 127 -1.10 0.32 -14.37
C HIS A 127 -1.52 -1.04 -13.80
N ALA A 128 -1.95 -1.98 -14.64
CA ALA A 128 -2.29 -3.34 -14.22
C ALA A 128 -1.12 -4.03 -13.52
N ARG A 129 0.11 -3.88 -14.04
CA ARG A 129 1.32 -4.42 -13.38
C ARG A 129 1.59 -3.74 -12.02
N ARG A 130 1.48 -2.41 -11.94
CA ARG A 130 1.66 -1.68 -10.68
C ARG A 130 0.67 -2.13 -9.62
N LEU A 131 -0.61 -2.24 -9.98
CA LEU A 131 -1.66 -2.68 -9.06
C LEU A 131 -1.41 -4.12 -8.58
N ARG A 132 -1.14 -5.05 -9.50
CA ARG A 132 -0.79 -6.44 -9.13
C ARG A 132 0.41 -6.53 -8.19
N ASN A 133 1.47 -5.77 -8.47
CA ASN A 133 2.65 -5.74 -7.61
C ASN A 133 2.34 -5.15 -6.24
N ALA A 134 1.53 -4.09 -6.17
CA ALA A 134 1.12 -3.48 -4.91
C ALA A 134 0.28 -4.47 -4.07
N LEU A 135 -0.66 -5.17 -4.69
CA LEU A 135 -1.50 -6.18 -4.02
C LEU A 135 -0.64 -7.32 -3.46
N ARG A 136 0.25 -7.89 -4.30
CA ARG A 136 1.17 -8.95 -3.85
C ARG A 136 2.07 -8.48 -2.71
N ALA A 137 2.58 -7.26 -2.77
CA ALA A 137 3.40 -6.70 -1.69
C ALA A 137 2.61 -6.51 -0.40
N ALA A 138 1.37 -6.01 -0.49
CA ALA A 138 0.49 -5.86 0.67
C ALA A 138 0.14 -7.22 1.29
N GLU A 139 -0.18 -8.22 0.47
CA GLU A 139 -0.47 -9.59 0.89
C GLU A 139 0.72 -10.22 1.63
N LEU A 140 1.93 -10.11 1.08
CA LEU A 140 3.14 -10.61 1.73
C LEU A 140 3.39 -9.95 3.10
N ARG A 141 3.13 -8.64 3.22
CA ARG A 141 3.23 -7.94 4.50
C ARG A 141 2.17 -8.42 5.49
N ARG A 142 0.89 -8.55 5.07
CA ARG A 142 -0.17 -9.11 5.91
C ARG A 142 0.20 -10.51 6.39
N ALA A 143 0.69 -11.38 5.51
CA ALA A 143 1.14 -12.72 5.86
C ALA A 143 2.32 -12.72 6.87
N ARG A 144 3.25 -11.77 6.75
CA ARG A 144 4.32 -11.59 7.74
C ARG A 144 3.77 -11.18 9.10
N VAL A 145 2.85 -10.21 9.14
CA VAL A 145 2.20 -9.76 10.39
C VAL A 145 1.42 -10.90 11.04
N TYR A 146 0.64 -11.67 10.27
CA TYR A 146 -0.08 -12.83 10.81
C TYR A 146 0.86 -13.89 11.39
N ARG A 147 1.95 -14.22 10.69
CA ARG A 147 2.95 -15.18 11.20
C ARG A 147 3.62 -14.67 12.47
N ALA A 148 3.97 -13.40 12.53
CA ALA A 148 4.56 -12.81 13.73
C ALA A 148 3.57 -12.76 14.91
N ALA A 149 2.31 -12.39 14.67
CA ALA A 149 1.27 -12.44 15.70
C ALA A 149 0.99 -13.88 16.20
N ALA A 150 1.05 -14.88 15.32
CA ALA A 150 0.94 -16.29 15.68
C ALA A 150 2.13 -16.73 16.53
N ALA A 151 3.37 -16.39 16.12
CA ALA A 151 4.58 -16.68 16.88
C ALA A 151 4.55 -16.05 18.28
N MET A 152 4.07 -14.80 18.41
CA MET A 152 3.88 -14.15 19.71
C MET A 152 2.86 -14.90 20.59
N SER A 153 1.80 -15.43 20.00
CA SER A 153 0.80 -16.21 20.75
C SER A 153 1.35 -17.57 21.19
N SER A 154 2.20 -18.20 20.38
CA SER A 154 2.93 -19.41 20.77
C SER A 154 3.96 -19.11 21.87
N ALA A 155 4.67 -17.97 21.79
CA ALA A 155 5.60 -17.54 22.82
C ALA A 155 4.88 -17.25 24.16
N TRP A 156 3.72 -16.60 24.11
CA TRP A 156 2.83 -16.41 25.26
C TRP A 156 2.48 -17.74 25.95
N LEU A 157 2.04 -18.76 25.20
CA LEU A 157 1.81 -20.10 25.74
C LEU A 157 3.07 -20.68 26.37
N GLY A 158 4.22 -20.56 25.70
CA GLY A 158 5.51 -21.02 26.20
C GLY A 158 5.87 -20.39 27.56
N VAL A 159 5.73 -19.06 27.67
CA VAL A 159 5.98 -18.31 28.92
C VAL A 159 5.07 -18.82 30.03
N ILE A 160 3.76 -18.95 29.80
CA ILE A 160 2.82 -19.46 30.79
C ILE A 160 3.18 -20.88 31.22
N THR A 161 3.50 -21.76 30.27
CA THR A 161 3.85 -23.15 30.60
C THR A 161 5.16 -23.28 31.37
N ALA A 162 6.15 -22.42 31.08
CA ALA A 162 7.46 -22.45 31.73
C ALA A 162 7.47 -21.69 33.07
N SER A 163 6.59 -20.70 33.24
CA SER A 163 6.50 -19.93 34.48
C SER A 163 5.76 -20.69 35.57
N TRP A 164 4.93 -21.68 35.21
CA TRP A 164 4.32 -22.59 36.18
C TRP A 164 5.40 -23.36 36.93
N PRO A 165 5.59 -23.11 38.25
CA PRO A 165 6.52 -23.90 39.02
C PRO A 165 6.01 -25.33 39.04
N GLU A 166 6.92 -26.29 38.90
CA GLU A 166 6.72 -27.56 39.58
C GLU A 166 6.61 -27.21 41.07
N VAL A 167 5.37 -27.13 41.58
CA VAL A 167 5.10 -26.96 43.00
C VAL A 167 5.55 -28.25 43.68
N THR A 168 6.87 -28.37 43.87
CA THR A 168 7.47 -29.46 44.62
C THR A 168 7.37 -29.12 46.09
N ALA A 169 7.20 -30.14 46.93
CA ALA A 169 7.06 -30.00 48.38
C ALA A 169 8.22 -29.25 49.07
N SER A 170 9.34 -29.06 48.38
CA SER A 170 10.53 -28.30 48.83
C SER A 170 10.29 -26.80 49.00
N PHE A 171 9.43 -26.18 48.18
CA PHE A 171 9.18 -24.72 48.23
C PHE A 171 8.45 -24.24 49.49
N VAL A 172 7.83 -25.16 50.25
CA VAL A 172 7.01 -24.81 51.40
C VAL A 172 7.84 -24.27 52.58
N ASN A 173 9.16 -24.49 52.59
CA ASN A 173 10.02 -24.19 53.75
C ASN A 173 11.04 -23.05 53.55
N ASP A 174 11.11 -22.41 52.38
CA ASP A 174 12.05 -21.31 52.09
C ASP A 174 11.32 -20.07 51.57
N ALA A 175 11.16 -19.07 52.45
CA ALA A 175 10.43 -17.84 52.17
C ALA A 175 11.11 -16.96 51.11
N GLU A 176 12.45 -16.89 51.10
CA GLU A 176 13.18 -16.10 50.09
C GLU A 176 13.07 -16.73 48.71
N ALA A 177 13.14 -18.07 48.64
CA ALA A 177 12.90 -18.79 47.40
C ALA A 177 11.47 -18.59 46.86
N MET A 178 10.47 -18.53 47.76
CA MET A 178 9.08 -18.25 47.40
C MET A 178 8.92 -16.82 46.85
N ASP A 179 9.44 -15.80 47.53
CA ASP A 179 9.36 -14.40 47.08
C ASP A 179 10.05 -14.21 45.72
N ALA A 180 11.22 -14.82 45.53
CA ALA A 180 11.92 -14.80 44.24
C ALA A 180 11.11 -15.51 43.14
N ALA A 181 10.40 -16.60 43.46
CA ALA A 181 9.53 -17.28 42.52
C ALA A 181 8.30 -16.44 42.15
N ILE A 182 7.68 -15.75 43.12
CA ILE A 182 6.57 -14.81 42.88
C ILE A 182 7.02 -13.69 41.93
N VAL A 183 8.15 -13.04 42.21
CA VAL A 183 8.66 -11.95 41.35
C VAL A 183 8.97 -12.45 39.94
N ARG A 184 9.52 -13.66 39.79
CA ARG A 184 9.73 -14.27 38.46
C ARG A 184 8.41 -14.54 37.75
N MET A 185 7.40 -15.06 38.45
CA MET A 185 6.06 -15.31 37.91
C MET A 185 5.39 -14.01 37.45
N ASP A 186 5.44 -12.95 38.26
CA ASP A 186 4.85 -11.65 37.92
C ASP A 186 5.49 -11.05 36.66
N ARG A 187 6.82 -11.14 36.55
CA ARG A 187 7.53 -10.71 35.33
C ARG A 187 7.14 -11.55 34.11
N ALA A 188 6.98 -12.86 34.29
CA ALA A 188 6.54 -13.75 33.22
C ALA A 188 5.10 -13.42 32.77
N ASN A 189 4.18 -13.21 33.71
CA ASN A 189 2.80 -12.80 33.43
C ASN A 189 2.74 -11.44 32.72
N ALA A 190 3.52 -10.45 33.18
CA ALA A 190 3.57 -9.15 32.53
C ALA A 190 4.12 -9.22 31.09
N LEU A 191 5.09 -10.11 30.82
CA LEU A 191 5.56 -10.38 29.47
C LEU A 191 4.47 -11.08 28.63
N ALA A 192 3.82 -12.09 29.20
CA ALA A 192 2.74 -12.83 28.56
C ALA A 192 1.61 -11.88 28.13
N ASP A 193 1.13 -11.03 29.03
CA ASP A 193 0.07 -10.06 28.74
C ASP A 193 0.48 -9.13 27.59
N ARG A 194 1.69 -8.58 27.60
CA ARG A 194 2.17 -7.71 26.51
C ARG A 194 2.16 -8.41 25.15
N LEU A 195 2.61 -9.67 25.09
CA LEU A 195 2.62 -10.46 23.87
C LEU A 195 1.19 -10.76 23.36
N GLU A 196 0.29 -11.14 24.26
CA GLU A 196 -1.10 -11.41 23.89
C GLU A 196 -1.80 -10.13 23.38
N HIS A 197 -1.65 -9.01 24.08
CA HIS A 197 -2.21 -7.73 23.68
C HIS A 197 -1.67 -7.27 22.32
N GLY A 198 -0.35 -7.35 22.10
CA GLY A 198 0.26 -7.01 20.81
C GLY A 198 -0.25 -7.88 19.66
N ALA A 199 -0.37 -9.20 19.88
CA ALA A 199 -0.92 -10.12 18.89
C ALA A 199 -2.40 -9.86 18.59
N LYS A 200 -3.23 -9.63 19.61
CA LYS A 200 -4.66 -9.27 19.46
C LYS A 200 -4.82 -7.96 18.70
N ALA A 201 -4.07 -6.93 19.08
CA ALA A 201 -4.09 -5.63 18.41
C ALA A 201 -3.72 -5.76 16.92
N ALA A 202 -2.61 -6.45 16.61
CA ALA A 202 -2.18 -6.66 15.23
C ALA A 202 -3.26 -7.36 14.37
N ARG A 203 -3.90 -8.42 14.90
CA ARG A 203 -5.01 -9.08 14.21
C ARG A 203 -6.23 -8.17 14.05
N SER A 204 -6.57 -7.36 15.05
CA SER A 204 -7.68 -6.39 14.95
C SER A 204 -7.44 -5.39 13.82
N TRP A 205 -6.27 -4.76 13.80
CA TRP A 205 -5.87 -3.81 12.76
C TRP A 205 -5.95 -4.42 11.35
N LEU A 206 -5.57 -5.68 11.19
CA LEU A 206 -5.66 -6.38 9.91
C LEU A 206 -7.08 -6.74 9.49
N ARG A 207 -7.96 -7.08 10.45
CA ARG A 207 -9.39 -7.34 10.20
C ARG A 207 -10.13 -6.06 9.80
N GLU A 208 -9.80 -4.95 10.46
CA GLU A 208 -10.37 -3.63 10.16
C GLU A 208 -9.81 -3.01 8.87
N ALA A 209 -8.74 -3.56 8.30
CA ALA A 209 -8.19 -3.07 7.04
C ALA A 209 -9.10 -3.45 5.87
N GLU A 210 -10.18 -2.68 5.71
CA GLU A 210 -11.23 -2.89 4.71
C GLU A 210 -10.68 -2.93 3.28
N HIS A 211 -9.68 -2.10 2.98
CA HIS A 211 -9.06 -2.04 1.66
C HIS A 211 -7.82 -2.94 1.60
N PRO A 212 -7.62 -3.76 0.54
CA PRO A 212 -6.47 -4.67 0.44
C PRO A 212 -5.13 -3.93 0.48
N LEU A 213 -5.08 -2.73 -0.08
CA LEU A 213 -3.92 -1.83 -0.08
C LEU A 213 -3.91 -0.79 1.06
N ASP A 214 -4.62 -1.02 2.17
CA ASP A 214 -4.48 -0.17 3.36
C ASP A 214 -3.14 -0.44 4.08
N LEU A 215 -2.07 0.14 3.52
CA LEU A 215 -0.72 -0.02 4.06
C LEU A 215 -0.55 0.66 5.41
N GLN A 216 -1.39 1.63 5.77
CA GLN A 216 -1.31 2.30 7.06
C GLN A 216 -1.73 1.36 8.18
N ARG A 217 -2.85 0.66 8.03
CA ARG A 217 -3.31 -0.35 8.99
C ARG A 217 -2.31 -1.51 9.11
N ILE A 218 -1.71 -1.95 8.01
CA ILE A 218 -0.63 -2.96 8.02
C ILE A 218 0.59 -2.46 8.82
N ARG A 219 1.03 -1.21 8.60
CA ARG A 219 2.14 -0.61 9.34
C ARG A 219 1.85 -0.49 10.84
N TRP A 220 0.62 -0.18 11.24
CA TRP A 220 0.22 -0.16 12.65
C TRP A 220 0.22 -1.54 13.29
N ALA A 221 -0.19 -2.56 12.54
CA ALA A 221 -0.10 -3.94 12.99
C ALA A 221 1.37 -4.38 13.16
N GLU A 222 2.25 -4.02 12.22
CA GLU A 222 3.71 -4.24 12.35
C GLU A 222 4.28 -3.53 13.59
N TRP A 223 3.94 -2.24 13.80
CA TRP A 223 4.37 -1.48 14.97
C TRP A 223 3.90 -2.10 16.29
N SER A 224 2.66 -2.61 16.34
CA SER A 224 2.11 -3.25 17.54
C SER A 224 2.91 -4.50 17.94
N ILE A 225 3.37 -5.27 16.95
CA ILE A 225 4.25 -6.42 17.14
C ILE A 225 5.62 -5.98 17.63
N ASP A 226 6.23 -5.01 16.95
CA ASP A 226 7.57 -4.50 17.29
C ASP A 226 7.61 -3.83 18.67
N HIS A 227 6.50 -3.23 19.11
CA HIS A 227 6.39 -2.60 20.43
C HIS A 227 6.23 -3.64 21.54
N ALA A 228 5.42 -4.67 21.33
CA ALA A 228 5.23 -5.75 22.31
C ALA A 228 6.48 -6.62 22.52
N ASN A 229 7.39 -6.67 21.54
CA ASN A 229 8.66 -7.39 21.65
C ASN A 229 9.78 -6.62 22.37
N ARG A 230 9.57 -5.34 22.71
CA ARG A 230 10.54 -4.52 23.47
C ARG A 230 10.25 -4.56 24.97
#